data_AF-A0A8S3JUC3-F1
#
_entry.id   AF-A0A8S3JUC3-F1
#
_cell.length_a   1.000
_cell.length_b   1.000
_cell.length_c   1.000
_cell.angle_alpha   90.00
_cell.angle_beta   90.00
_cell.angle_gamma   90.00
#
_symmetry.space_group_name_H-M   'P 1'
#
loop_
_entity.id
_entity.type
_entity.pdbx_description
1 polymer ?
#
loop_
_entity_poly.entity_id
_entity_poly.type
_entity_poly.pdbx_seq_one_letter_code
_entity_poly.pdbx_strand_id
1 'polypeptide(L)'
;MRRNSSNANRSTPNHCSSRRSHFSSFRRQRSHQQILLNHHHNLLLEQKRHTYYPCDHDRSMPCNDQCYCLRSGNFCEKYCCCTSLKCENRFPGCRCRSSCTTKQCPCYAAARECD
;
A
#
# COMPACT_ATOMS: atom_id res chain seq x y z
N MET A 1 -3.11 -54.94 -6.28
CA MET A 1 -3.92 -55.20 -7.49
C MET A 1 -5.31 -54.62 -7.30
N ARG A 2 -5.78 -53.80 -8.24
CA ARG A 2 -7.13 -53.19 -8.23
C ARG A 2 -8.18 -54.18 -8.72
N ARG A 3 -9.32 -54.29 -8.04
CA ARG A 3 -10.67 -54.59 -8.57
C ARG A 3 -11.65 -53.87 -7.63
N ASN A 4 -12.18 -52.69 -7.95
CA ASN A 4 -13.20 -52.33 -8.94
C ASN A 4 -14.61 -52.86 -8.62
N SER A 5 -15.52 -51.89 -8.52
CA SER A 5 -16.97 -51.97 -8.72
C SER A 5 -17.81 -52.65 -7.63
N SER A 6 -19.07 -52.32 -7.35
CA SER A 6 -19.95 -51.15 -7.55
C SER A 6 -21.29 -51.58 -6.94
N ASN A 7 -21.98 -50.62 -6.31
CA ASN A 7 -23.44 -50.51 -6.23
C ASN A 7 -24.31 -51.46 -5.36
N ALA A 8 -24.99 -50.85 -4.38
CA ALA A 8 -26.45 -50.91 -4.18
C ALA A 8 -26.84 -49.86 -3.12
N ASN A 9 -27.51 -48.75 -3.46
CA ASN A 9 -28.96 -48.52 -3.27
C ASN A 9 -29.49 -49.02 -1.90
N ARG A 10 -30.19 -48.27 -1.05
CA ARG A 10 -31.07 -47.11 -1.26
C ARG A 10 -31.55 -46.58 0.12
N SER A 11 -32.05 -45.34 0.13
CA SER A 11 -33.11 -44.82 1.03
C SER A 11 -32.70 -44.19 2.39
N THR A 12 -32.70 -42.85 2.39
CA THR A 12 -32.85 -41.92 3.53
C THR A 12 -34.19 -42.13 4.27
N PRO A 13 -34.36 -41.70 5.54
CA PRO A 13 -34.68 -40.29 5.82
C PRO A 13 -34.07 -39.70 7.11
N ASN A 14 -33.55 -38.48 6.96
CA ASN A 14 -33.69 -37.30 7.83
C ASN A 14 -34.05 -37.49 9.32
N HIS A 15 -33.09 -37.21 10.21
CA HIS A 15 -33.38 -36.51 11.47
C HIS A 15 -32.14 -35.74 11.96
N CYS A 16 -32.15 -34.41 11.82
CA CYS A 16 -31.13 -33.52 12.38
C CYS A 16 -31.68 -32.93 13.68
N SER A 17 -31.16 -33.39 14.82
CA SER A 17 -31.57 -32.93 16.15
C SER A 17 -30.53 -31.97 16.74
N SER A 18 -30.87 -30.68 16.68
CA SER A 18 -30.56 -29.55 17.55
C SER A 18 -29.47 -29.65 18.62
N ARG A 19 -28.49 -28.72 18.54
CA ARG A 19 -28.07 -27.85 19.66
C ARG A 19 -27.53 -26.52 19.09
N ARG A 20 -28.37 -25.48 19.09
CA ARG A 20 -28.01 -24.11 18.67
C ARG A 20 -27.60 -23.32 19.91
N SER A 21 -26.31 -23.04 20.07
CA SER A 21 -25.84 -22.00 20.99
C SER A 21 -26.10 -20.64 20.35
N HIS A 22 -27.02 -19.86 20.93
CA HIS A 22 -27.23 -18.47 20.57
C HIS A 22 -26.04 -17.62 21.06
N PHE A 23 -24.97 -17.56 20.27
CA PHE A 23 -24.09 -16.40 20.30
C PHE A 23 -24.74 -15.33 19.43
N SER A 24 -25.28 -14.28 20.06
CA SER A 24 -25.72 -13.09 19.36
C SER A 24 -24.51 -12.44 18.69
N SER A 25 -24.34 -12.70 17.39
CA SER A 25 -23.41 -11.99 16.54
C SER A 25 -23.86 -10.53 16.41
N PHE A 26 -23.57 -9.70 17.41
CA PHE A 26 -23.63 -8.26 17.28
C PHE A 26 -22.53 -7.85 16.31
N ARG A 27 -22.85 -7.85 15.01
CA ARG A 27 -22.04 -7.19 13.99
C ARG A 27 -22.12 -5.69 14.31
N ARG A 28 -21.18 -5.20 15.11
CA ARG A 28 -21.07 -3.79 15.52
C ARG A 28 -20.91 -2.93 14.27
N GLN A 29 -22.02 -2.41 13.76
CA GLN A 29 -22.01 -1.45 12.66
C GLN A 29 -21.30 -0.19 13.17
N ARG A 30 -20.29 0.27 12.45
CA ARG A 30 -19.59 1.53 12.78
C ARG A 30 -20.60 2.67 12.62
N SER A 31 -20.70 3.54 13.61
CA SER A 31 -21.54 4.74 13.49
C SER A 31 -21.05 5.59 12.31
N HIS A 32 -21.97 6.28 11.61
CA HIS A 32 -21.63 7.17 10.50
C HIS A 32 -20.56 8.21 10.91
N GLN A 33 -20.65 8.73 12.13
CA GLN A 33 -19.66 9.62 12.72
C GLN A 33 -18.26 8.97 12.80
N GLN A 34 -18.17 7.69 13.17
CA GLN A 34 -16.90 6.97 13.19
C GLN A 34 -16.32 6.75 11.78
N ILE A 35 -17.16 6.57 10.76
CA ILE A 35 -16.72 6.44 9.37
C ILE A 35 -16.08 7.74 8.89
N LEU A 36 -16.75 8.87 9.11
CA LEU A 36 -16.25 10.21 8.73
C LEU A 36 -14.92 10.53 9.41
N LEU A 37 -14.77 10.20 10.70
CA LEU A 37 -13.51 10.39 11.42
C LEU A 37 -12.36 9.56 10.84
N ASN A 38 -12.62 8.30 10.49
CA ASN A 38 -11.61 7.44 9.84
C ASN A 38 -11.23 7.99 8.46
N HIS A 39 -12.21 8.45 7.67
CA HIS A 39 -11.95 9.06 6.38
C HIS A 39 -11.06 10.30 6.51
N HIS A 40 -11.41 11.22 7.42
CA HIS A 40 -10.58 12.40 7.70
C HIS A 40 -9.17 12.03 8.15
N HIS A 41 -9.01 11.03 9.01
CA HIS A 41 -7.70 10.54 9.42
C HIS A 41 -6.88 10.00 8.24
N ASN A 42 -7.51 9.25 7.31
CA ASN A 42 -6.83 8.78 6.10
C ASN A 42 -6.41 9.95 5.19
N LEU A 43 -7.27 10.95 4.97
CA LEU A 43 -6.92 12.14 4.18
C LEU A 43 -5.71 12.88 4.76
N LEU A 44 -5.66 13.05 6.08
CA LEU A 44 -4.53 13.69 6.76
C LEU A 44 -3.25 12.86 6.63
N LEU A 45 -3.34 11.53 6.70
CA LEU A 45 -2.21 10.64 6.48
C LEU A 45 -1.72 10.72 5.02
N GLU A 46 -2.62 10.75 4.04
CA GLU A 46 -2.30 10.90 2.63
C GLU A 46 -1.60 12.25 2.36
N GLN A 47 -2.09 13.34 2.95
CA GLN A 47 -1.44 14.65 2.86
C GLN A 47 -0.01 14.62 3.44
N LYS A 48 0.18 13.97 4.60
CA LYS A 48 1.49 13.85 5.24
C LYS A 48 2.50 13.09 4.37
N ARG A 49 2.06 12.12 3.56
CA ARG A 49 2.95 11.40 2.63
C ARG A 49 3.49 12.29 1.51
N HIS A 50 2.77 13.33 1.11
CA HIS A 50 3.20 14.22 0.01
C HIS A 50 4.02 15.43 0.49
N THR A 51 4.12 15.64 1.80
CA THR A 51 4.90 16.76 2.33
C THR A 51 6.38 16.37 2.36
N TYR A 52 7.18 17.02 1.52
CA TYR A 52 8.61 16.77 1.43
C TYR A 52 9.38 17.42 2.59
N TYR A 53 10.25 16.65 3.24
CA TYR A 53 11.32 17.14 4.10
C TYR A 53 12.61 16.40 3.75
N PRO A 54 13.75 17.10 3.61
CA PRO A 54 15.02 16.47 3.27
C PRO A 54 15.44 15.49 4.36
N CYS A 55 15.91 14.29 3.96
CA CYS A 55 16.47 13.35 4.92
C CYS A 55 17.85 13.81 5.40
N ASP A 56 18.11 13.60 6.69
CA ASP A 56 19.40 13.83 7.31
C ASP A 56 19.82 12.61 8.13
N HIS A 57 20.51 11.69 7.46
CA HIS A 57 21.12 10.51 8.09
C HIS A 57 22.57 10.43 7.62
N ASP A 58 23.36 9.58 8.28
CA ASP A 58 24.76 9.38 7.93
C ASP A 58 24.92 9.15 6.41
N ARG A 59 25.81 9.95 5.79
CA ARG A 59 26.13 9.95 4.36
C ARG A 59 26.72 8.63 3.89
N SER A 60 27.38 7.91 4.78
CA SER A 60 27.95 6.59 4.50
C SER A 60 26.86 5.52 4.32
N MET A 61 25.68 5.75 4.91
CA MET A 61 24.56 4.83 4.87
C MET A 61 23.63 5.10 3.69
N PRO A 62 23.17 4.06 2.98
CA PRO A 62 22.16 4.21 1.93
C PRO A 62 20.81 4.60 2.53
N CYS A 63 19.94 5.19 1.70
CA CYS A 63 18.54 5.36 2.09
C CYS A 63 17.89 3.97 2.21
N ASN A 64 17.53 3.57 3.43
CA ASN A 64 16.78 2.35 3.74
C ASN A 64 15.49 2.71 4.50
N ASP A 65 14.84 1.75 5.16
CA ASP A 65 13.60 1.97 5.91
C ASP A 65 13.72 2.99 7.06
N GLN A 66 14.92 3.39 7.47
CA GLN A 66 15.13 4.47 8.45
C GLN A 66 15.15 5.87 7.81
N CYS A 67 15.29 5.96 6.49
CA CYS A 67 15.27 7.23 5.77
C CYS A 67 13.86 7.84 5.78
N TYR A 68 13.78 9.12 6.17
CA TYR A 68 12.52 9.86 6.20
C TYR A 68 11.81 9.90 4.84
N CYS A 69 12.56 10.11 3.75
CA CYS A 69 12.02 10.16 2.39
C CYS A 69 11.32 8.83 2.04
N LEU A 70 11.99 7.69 2.27
CA LEU A 70 11.42 6.37 2.01
C LEU A 70 10.17 6.10 2.86
N ARG A 71 10.22 6.40 4.16
CA ARG A 71 9.06 6.22 5.07
C ARG A 71 7.86 7.10 4.72
N SER A 72 8.12 8.30 4.21
CA SER A 72 7.06 9.22 3.78
C SER A 72 6.54 8.90 2.38
N GLY A 73 7.22 8.04 1.61
CA GLY A 73 6.87 7.74 0.22
C GLY A 73 7.32 8.81 -0.76
N ASN A 74 8.32 9.61 -0.39
CA ASN A 74 8.93 10.63 -1.24
C ASN A 74 10.28 10.15 -1.79
N PHE A 75 10.59 10.61 -3.00
CA PHE A 75 11.95 10.50 -3.53
C PHE A 75 12.88 11.46 -2.78
N CYS A 76 14.15 11.07 -2.63
CA CYS A 76 15.19 11.99 -2.22
C CYS A 76 15.44 13.02 -3.33
N GLU A 77 15.73 14.25 -2.93
CA GLU A 77 16.03 15.35 -3.85
C GLU A 77 17.41 15.95 -3.57
N LYS A 78 17.74 17.04 -4.27
CA LYS A 78 19.04 17.72 -4.14
C LYS A 78 19.33 18.29 -2.75
N TYR A 79 18.29 18.56 -1.98
CA TYR A 79 18.39 19.10 -0.63
C TYR A 79 18.56 18.02 0.45
N CYS A 80 18.48 16.72 0.11
CA CYS A 80 18.75 15.64 1.06
C CYS A 80 20.25 15.51 1.37
N CYS A 81 20.59 15.14 2.60
CA CYS A 81 21.98 14.91 3.00
C CYS A 81 22.53 13.56 2.54
N CYS A 82 21.71 12.63 2.02
CA CYS A 82 22.17 11.33 1.54
C CYS A 82 23.14 11.44 0.34
N THR A 83 24.09 10.51 0.23
CA THR A 83 25.07 10.49 -0.87
C THR A 83 24.39 10.26 -2.22
N SER A 84 24.47 11.26 -3.12
CA SER A 84 23.84 11.24 -4.45
C SER A 84 24.20 10.00 -5.28
N LEU A 85 25.45 9.53 -5.20
CA LEU A 85 25.94 8.40 -5.99
C LEU A 85 25.38 7.04 -5.53
N LYS A 86 24.97 6.93 -4.26
CA LYS A 86 24.53 5.67 -3.64
C LYS A 86 23.03 5.66 -3.31
N CYS A 87 22.34 6.78 -3.49
CA CYS A 87 20.94 6.91 -3.12
C CYS A 87 20.02 6.49 -4.28
N GLU A 88 19.56 5.25 -4.27
CA GLU A 88 18.58 4.73 -5.25
C GLU A 88 17.22 5.42 -5.15
N ASN A 89 16.86 5.94 -3.97
CA ASN A 89 15.63 6.68 -3.78
C ASN A 89 15.68 8.11 -4.37
N ARG A 90 16.80 8.54 -4.97
CA ARG A 90 16.92 9.90 -5.51
C ARG A 90 16.24 9.98 -6.86
N PHE A 91 15.35 10.95 -7.03
CA PHE A 91 14.66 11.13 -8.30
C PHE A 91 15.68 11.53 -9.40
N PRO A 92 15.81 10.76 -10.49
CA PRO A 92 16.84 11.01 -11.51
C PRO A 92 16.52 12.20 -12.44
N GLY A 93 15.30 12.74 -12.36
CA GLY A 93 14.80 13.73 -13.32
C GLY A 93 14.49 13.10 -14.68
N CYS A 94 14.42 13.94 -15.71
CA CYS A 94 14.21 13.50 -17.09
C CYS A 94 15.36 13.96 -18.00
N ARG A 95 15.51 13.29 -19.15
CA ARG A 95 16.42 13.70 -20.24
C ARG A 95 15.65 14.01 -21.52
N CYS A 96 14.41 14.47 -21.37
CA CYS A 96 13.55 14.80 -22.50
C CYS A 96 14.17 15.95 -23.30
N ARG A 97 14.12 15.87 -24.63
CA ARG A 97 14.59 16.94 -25.53
C ARG A 97 13.49 17.91 -25.94
N SER A 98 12.24 17.50 -25.77
CA SER A 98 11.02 18.24 -26.14
C SER A 98 10.13 18.45 -24.91
N SER A 99 8.86 18.81 -25.11
CA SER A 99 7.91 19.08 -24.03
C SER A 99 7.68 17.87 -23.11
N CYS A 100 7.66 18.12 -21.80
CA CYS A 100 7.42 17.13 -20.76
C CYS A 100 5.92 17.01 -20.41
N THR A 101 5.06 16.81 -21.41
CA THR A 101 3.59 16.78 -21.25
C THR A 101 2.96 15.40 -21.44
N THR A 102 3.79 14.38 -21.69
CA THR A 102 3.33 13.00 -21.91
C THR A 102 3.95 12.07 -20.88
N LYS A 103 3.33 10.90 -20.68
CA LYS A 103 3.84 9.85 -19.78
C LYS A 103 5.18 9.23 -20.21
N GLN A 104 5.74 9.62 -21.35
CA GLN A 104 7.12 9.26 -21.72
C GLN A 104 8.15 10.03 -20.89
N CYS A 105 7.79 11.21 -20.36
CA CYS A 105 8.63 11.94 -19.43
C CYS A 105 8.49 11.35 -18.02
N PRO A 106 9.60 10.92 -17.37
CA PRO A 106 9.57 10.43 -16.00
C PRO A 106 8.99 11.45 -15.00
N CYS A 107 9.27 12.76 -15.17
CA CYS A 107 8.72 13.81 -14.33
C CYS A 107 7.19 13.85 -14.44
N TYR A 108 6.67 13.89 -15.66
CA TYR A 108 5.22 13.90 -15.92
C TYR A 108 4.55 12.62 -15.41
N ALA A 109 5.15 11.45 -15.65
CA ALA A 109 4.63 10.17 -15.17
C ALA A 109 4.57 10.10 -13.64
N ALA A 110 5.53 10.74 -12.95
CA ALA A 110 5.57 10.88 -11.50
C ALA A 110 4.70 12.03 -10.96
N ALA A 111 3.93 12.72 -11.82
CA ALA A 111 3.17 13.92 -11.46
C ALA A 111 4.03 15.02 -10.82
N ARG A 112 5.25 15.21 -11.35
CA ARG A 112 6.22 16.21 -10.90
C ARG A 112 6.61 17.12 -12.06
N GLU A 113 6.90 18.37 -11.73
CA GLU A 113 7.57 19.28 -12.64
C GLU A 113 9.04 18.89 -12.83
N CYS A 114 9.63 19.34 -13.91
CA CYS A 114 11.07 19.18 -14.11
C CYS A 114 11.81 20.12 -13.17
N ASP A 115 12.84 19.59 -12.50
CA ASP A 115 13.86 20.38 -11.82
C ASP A 115 15.01 20.71 -12.77
#